data_AF-A0A1C2FXD9-F1
#
_entry.id   AF-A0A1C2FXD9-F1
#
_cell.length_a   1.000
_cell.length_b   1.000
_cell.length_c   1.000
_cell.angle_alpha   90.00
_cell.angle_beta   90.00
_cell.angle_gamma   90.00
#
_symmetry.space_group_name_H-M   'P 1'
#
loop_
_entity.id
_entity.type
_entity.pdbx_description
1 polymer ?
#
loop_
_entity_poly.entity_id
_entity_poly.type
_entity_poly.pdbx_seq_one_letter_code
_entity_poly.pdbx_strand_id
1 'polypeptide(L)'
;MTENTPLPNFEATLAELEQIVQQMENGQQSLEEALSTFQRGMELSRLCEAGLKNAEQRVERLVSENGSYRVEPFKAGEQDS
;
A
#
# COMPACT_ATOMS: atom_id res chain seq x y z
N MET A 1 16.72 -9.77 19.56
CA MET A 1 16.77 -9.60 18.10
C MET A 1 15.39 -9.16 17.68
N THR A 2 15.22 -7.88 17.33
CA THR A 2 13.93 -7.31 16.93
C THR A 2 13.59 -7.83 15.54
N GLU A 3 12.54 -8.64 15.43
CA GLU A 3 12.07 -9.21 14.16
C GLU A 3 11.41 -8.13 13.30
N ASN A 4 12.23 -7.29 12.67
CA ASN A 4 11.83 -6.42 11.59
C ASN A 4 11.82 -7.24 10.29
N THR A 5 10.90 -8.21 10.20
CA THR A 5 10.69 -8.94 8.94
C THR A 5 9.91 -7.99 8.03
N PRO A 6 10.53 -7.43 6.96
CA PRO A 6 9.77 -6.65 5.99
C PRO A 6 8.62 -7.53 5.52
N LEU A 7 7.40 -6.98 5.42
CA LEU A 7 6.27 -7.69 4.83
C LEU A 7 6.69 -8.05 3.40
N PRO A 8 7.18 -9.28 3.12
CA PRO A 8 7.91 -9.56 1.88
C PRO A 8 6.99 -9.39 0.68
N ASN A 9 5.68 -9.47 0.94
CA ASN A 9 4.63 -9.32 -0.02
C ASN A 9 4.27 -7.85 -0.31
N PHE A 10 4.37 -6.93 0.66
CA PHE A 10 3.94 -5.54 0.44
C PHE A 10 4.94 -4.77 -0.42
N GLU A 11 6.22 -4.77 -0.04
CA GLU A 11 7.26 -4.07 -0.80
C GLU A 11 7.38 -4.62 -2.22
N ALA A 12 7.27 -5.94 -2.41
CA ALA A 12 7.25 -6.56 -3.72
C ALA A 12 6.02 -6.17 -4.56
N THR A 13 4.83 -6.17 -3.96
CA THR A 13 3.58 -5.75 -4.64
C THR A 13 3.66 -4.28 -5.06
N LEU A 14 4.19 -3.42 -4.19
CA LEU A 14 4.37 -2.00 -4.48
C LEU A 14 5.37 -1.77 -5.62
N ALA A 15 6.53 -2.45 -5.58
CA ALA A 15 7.53 -2.35 -6.64
C ALA A 15 6.97 -2.83 -7.99
N GLU A 16 6.18 -3.91 -8.02
CA GLU A 16 5.52 -4.36 -9.24
C GLU A 16 4.51 -3.33 -9.76
N LEU A 17 3.75 -2.69 -8.87
CA LEU A 17 2.78 -1.64 -9.23
C LEU A 17 3.49 -0.42 -9.83
N GLU A 18 4.61 0.01 -9.25
CA GLU A 18 5.44 1.10 -9.79
C GLU A 18 5.95 0.80 -11.20
N GLN A 19 6.41 -0.44 -11.44
CA GLN A 19 6.83 -0.88 -12.77
C GLN A 19 5.67 -0.85 -13.78
N ILE A 20 4.47 -1.25 -13.37
CA ILE A 20 3.27 -1.20 -14.20
C ILE A 20 2.91 0.24 -14.57
N VAL A 21 2.91 1.15 -13.59
CA VAL A 21 2.65 2.58 -13.85
C VAL A 21 3.66 3.13 -14.86
N GLN A 22 4.95 2.84 -14.66
CA GLN A 22 5.99 3.27 -15.58
C GLN A 22 5.80 2.71 -16.99
N GLN A 23 5.37 1.45 -17.13
CA GLN A 23 5.07 0.85 -18.43
C GLN A 23 3.86 1.51 -19.12
N MET A 24 2.82 1.84 -18.36
CA MET A 24 1.63 2.52 -18.87
C MET A 24 1.96 3.95 -19.33
N GLU A 25 2.81 4.68 -18.60
CA GLU A 25 3.25 6.03 -18.94
C GLU A 25 4.10 6.09 -20.22
N ASN A 26 4.85 5.03 -20.51
CA ASN A 26 5.68 4.94 -21.72
C ASN A 26 4.85 4.88 -23.01
N GLY A 27 3.56 4.48 -22.94
CA GLY A 27 2.62 4.57 -24.06
C GLY A 27 2.93 3.69 -25.29
N GLN A 28 3.86 2.74 -25.17
CA GLN A 28 4.29 1.85 -26.27
C GLN A 28 3.48 0.55 -26.37
N GLN A 29 2.48 0.37 -25.49
CA GLN A 29 1.70 -0.86 -25.40
C GLN A 29 0.57 -0.89 -26.44
N SER A 30 0.28 -2.07 -26.97
CA SER A 30 -0.97 -2.30 -27.69
C SER A 30 -2.17 -2.18 -26.75
N LEU A 31 -3.38 -2.02 -27.31
CA LEU A 31 -4.61 -1.91 -26.52
C LEU A 31 -4.83 -3.13 -25.60
N GLU A 32 -4.55 -4.33 -26.09
CA GLU A 32 -4.72 -5.57 -25.31
C GLU A 32 -3.71 -5.65 -24.16
N GLU A 33 -2.45 -5.29 -24.41
CA GLU A 33 -1.42 -5.20 -23.37
C GLU A 33 -1.74 -4.12 -22.34
N ALA A 34 -2.24 -2.95 -22.78
CA ALA A 34 -2.63 -1.88 -21.88
C ALA A 34 -3.79 -2.31 -20.96
N LEU A 35 -4.78 -3.03 -21.47
CA LEU A 35 -5.88 -3.59 -20.68
C LEU A 35 -5.40 -4.63 -19.67
N SER A 36 -4.50 -5.53 -20.09
CA SER A 36 -3.91 -6.53 -19.20
C SER A 36 -3.09 -5.88 -18.07
N THR A 37 -2.24 -4.92 -18.43
CA THR A 37 -1.38 -4.20 -17.47
C THR A 37 -2.24 -3.39 -16.49
N PHE A 38 -3.29 -2.73 -16.97
CA PHE A 38 -4.24 -2.03 -16.11
C PHE A 38 -4.96 -2.96 -15.12
N GLN A 39 -5.43 -4.11 -15.59
CA GLN A 39 -6.09 -5.09 -14.72
C GLN A 39 -5.14 -5.59 -13.62
N ARG A 40 -3.88 -5.88 -13.98
CA ARG A 40 -2.85 -6.25 -13.01
C ARG A 40 -2.56 -5.12 -12.01
N GLY A 41 -2.44 -3.88 -12.49
CA GLY A 41 -2.25 -2.71 -11.62
C GLY A 41 -3.40 -2.53 -10.61
N MET A 42 -4.65 -2.76 -11.03
CA MET A 42 -5.82 -2.74 -10.15
C MET A 42 -5.77 -3.82 -9.07
N GLU A 43 -5.30 -5.02 -9.41
CA GLU A 43 -5.13 -6.11 -8.43
C GLU A 43 -4.05 -5.77 -7.40
N LEU A 44 -2.89 -5.29 -7.85
CA LEU A 44 -1.78 -4.90 -6.98
C LEU A 44 -2.16 -3.76 -6.05
N SER A 45 -2.89 -2.75 -6.55
CA SER A 45 -3.40 -1.64 -5.73
C SER A 45 -4.26 -2.13 -4.56
N ARG A 46 -5.19 -3.06 -4.83
CA ARG A 46 -6.02 -3.68 -3.78
C ARG A 46 -5.20 -4.48 -2.76
N LEU A 47 -4.15 -5.16 -3.22
CA LEU A 47 -3.25 -5.90 -2.34
C LEU A 47 -2.46 -4.95 -1.42
N CYS A 48 -2.00 -3.81 -1.95
CA CYS A 48 -1.36 -2.76 -1.17
C CYS A 48 -2.30 -2.20 -0.09
N GLU A 49 -3.53 -1.83 -0.46
CA GLU A 49 -4.54 -1.36 0.50
C GLU A 49 -4.82 -2.38 1.61
N ALA A 50 -4.96 -3.66 1.25
CA ALA A 50 -5.17 -4.73 2.22
C ALA A 50 -3.97 -4.89 3.16
N GLY A 51 -2.75 -4.76 2.64
CA GLY A 51 -1.51 -4.79 3.42
C GLY A 51 -1.44 -3.66 4.44
N LEU A 52 -1.74 -2.43 4.02
CA LEU A 52 -1.78 -1.26 4.89
C LEU A 52 -2.83 -1.40 5.99
N LYS A 53 -4.05 -1.83 5.63
CA LYS A 53 -5.13 -2.07 6.61
C LYS A 53 -4.76 -3.14 7.62
N ASN A 54 -4.07 -4.20 7.20
CA ASN A 54 -3.59 -5.23 8.14
C ASN A 54 -2.54 -4.68 9.10
N ALA A 55 -1.61 -3.86 8.59
CA ALA A 55 -0.60 -3.21 9.42
C ALA A 55 -1.24 -2.27 10.45
N GLU A 56 -2.20 -1.44 10.04
CA GLU A 56 -2.98 -0.56 10.91
C GLU A 56 -3.66 -1.35 12.04
N GLN A 57 -4.39 -2.42 11.71
CA GLN A 57 -5.06 -3.28 12.71
C GLN A 57 -4.08 -3.97 13.67
N ARG A 58 -2.88 -4.30 13.22
CA ARG A 58 -1.83 -4.87 14.09
C ARG A 58 -1.33 -3.81 15.08
N VAL A 59 -1.11 -2.59 14.62
CA VAL A 59 -0.71 -1.46 15.47
C VAL A 59 -1.81 -1.16 16.49
N GLU A 60 -3.07 -1.05 16.07
CA GLU A 60 -4.21 -0.82 16.96
C GLU A 60 -4.30 -1.87 18.08
N ARG A 61 -4.14 -3.15 17.74
CA ARG A 61 -4.16 -4.24 18.73
C ARG A 61 -3.00 -4.14 19.72
N LEU A 62 -1.77 -3.93 19.25
CA LEU A 62 -0.60 -3.77 20.12
C LEU A 62 -0.75 -2.57 21.07
N VAL A 63 -1.34 -1.47 20.60
CA VAL A 63 -1.63 -0.28 21.42
C VAL A 63 -2.72 -0.59 22.46
N SER A 64 -3.75 -1.35 22.09
CA SER A 64 -4.84 -1.72 23.00
C SER A 64 -4.41 -2.65 24.16
N GLU A 65 -3.43 -3.53 23.93
CA GLU A 65 -2.92 -4.47 24.94
C GLU A 65 -2.02 -3.80 25.99
N ASN A 66 -1.40 -2.66 25.66
CA ASN A 66 -0.40 -2.00 26.51
C ASN A 66 -0.93 -0.79 27.32
N GLY A 67 -2.25 -0.58 27.35
CA GLY A 67 -2.95 0.24 28.34
C GLY A 67 -2.78 1.77 28.26
N SER A 68 -1.93 2.31 27.39
CA SER A 68 -1.87 3.76 27.15
C SER A 68 -1.18 4.07 25.82
N TYR A 69 -1.94 4.54 24.83
CA TYR A 69 -1.70 5.78 24.06
C TYR A 69 -2.85 6.00 23.06
N ARG A 70 -3.24 7.26 22.85
CA ARG A 70 -4.33 7.64 21.92
C ARG A 70 -3.83 7.59 20.48
N VAL A 71 -4.53 6.86 19.62
CA VAL A 71 -4.38 6.94 18.17
C VAL A 71 -5.35 8.02 17.68
N GLU A 72 -4.83 9.19 17.34
CA GLU A 72 -5.61 10.22 16.65
C GLU A 72 -5.58 9.92 15.15
N PRO A 73 -6.70 10.09 14.42
CA PRO A 73 -6.70 9.98 12.97
C PRO A 73 -5.67 10.95 12.37
N PHE A 74 -4.84 10.47 11.44
CA PHE A 74 -3.94 11.34 10.71
C PHE A 74 -4.78 12.26 9.79
N LYS A 75 -5.05 13.48 10.25
CA LYS A 75 -5.63 14.54 9.41
C LYS A 75 -4.55 15.08 8.48
N ALA A 76 -4.47 14.54 7.28
CA ALA A 76 -3.75 15.18 6.19
C ALA A 76 -4.50 16.46 5.75
N GLY A 77 -4.09 17.62 6.23
CA GLY A 77 -4.39 18.92 5.60
C GLY A 77 -5.48 19.82 6.23
N GLU A 78 -5.34 20.21 7.49
CA GLU A 78 -6.00 21.43 8.02
C GLU A 78 -4.99 22.32 8.76
N GLN A 79 -4.07 22.92 8.01
CA GLN A 79 -3.30 24.15 8.32
C GLN A 79 -3.20 24.84 6.94
N ASP A 80 -3.78 26.00 6.64
CA ASP A 80 -3.84 27.26 7.36
C ASP A 80 -4.96 28.12 6.69
N SER A 81 -5.81 28.79 7.47
CA SER A 81 -6.68 29.89 7.03
C SER A 81 -6.84 30.88 8.17
#